data_AF-A0A2Z7AHD9-F1
#
_entry.id   AF-A0A2Z7AHD9-F1
#
_cell.length_a   1.000
_cell.length_b   1.000
_cell.length_c   1.000
_cell.angle_alpha   90.00
_cell.angle_beta   90.00
_cell.angle_gamma   90.00
#
_symmetry.space_group_name_H-M   'P 1'
#
loop_
_entity.id
_entity.type
_entity.pdbx_description
1 polymer ?
#
loop_
_entity_poly.entity_id
_entity_poly.type
_entity_poly.pdbx_seq_one_letter_code
_entity_poly.pdbx_strand_id
1 'polypeptide(L)'
;MLKADAALWWKGTVVGLHLESLTWGEFKKVFFEKYFTVDARSQLIQEFTSLRQGDKSVAEYAQHFERGCPFVPAIAIVESEKLRQFTDGLRPDIRHDVNMADVETYMAAVNRA
;
A
#
# COMPACT_ATOMS: atom_id res chain seq x y z
N MET A 1 6.71 13.49 -13.49
CA MET A 1 6.01 14.17 -14.61
C MET A 1 4.58 14.58 -14.23
N LEU A 2 4.36 15.20 -13.05
CA LEU A 2 3.01 15.52 -12.53
C LEU A 2 2.72 17.03 -12.41
N LYS A 3 3.72 17.91 -12.50
CA LYS A 3 3.56 19.31 -12.07
C LYS A 3 2.66 20.15 -12.98
N ALA A 4 2.75 20.00 -14.30
CA ALA A 4 2.00 20.83 -15.24
C ALA A 4 0.54 20.35 -15.38
N ASP A 5 0.35 19.05 -15.62
CA ASP A 5 -0.97 18.46 -15.82
C ASP A 5 -1.84 18.51 -14.56
N ALA A 6 -1.24 18.30 -13.38
CA ALA A 6 -1.98 18.42 -12.12
C ALA A 6 -2.44 19.85 -11.84
N ALA A 7 -1.60 20.85 -12.16
CA ALA A 7 -1.95 22.25 -12.00
C ALA A 7 -3.07 22.68 -12.96
N LEU A 8 -3.04 22.22 -14.22
CA LEU A 8 -4.08 22.50 -15.20
C LEU A 8 -5.41 21.84 -14.84
N TRP A 9 -5.38 20.57 -14.44
CA TRP A 9 -6.56 19.87 -13.94
C TRP A 9 -7.16 20.58 -12.73
N TRP A 10 -6.33 20.90 -11.73
CA TRP A 10 -6.81 21.52 -10.49
C TRP A 10 -7.52 22.84 -10.78
N LYS A 11 -6.95 23.68 -11.66
CA LYS A 11 -7.60 24.92 -12.12
C LYS A 11 -8.99 24.71 -12.73
N GLY A 12 -9.22 23.61 -13.45
CA GLY A 12 -10.54 23.28 -14.00
C GLY A 12 -11.50 22.69 -12.97
N THR A 13 -11.01 21.84 -12.08
CA THR A 13 -11.81 21.16 -11.05
C THR A 13 -12.36 22.13 -10.01
N VAL A 14 -11.59 23.14 -9.61
CA VAL A 14 -12.02 24.11 -8.60
C VAL A 14 -13.17 25.01 -9.04
N VAL A 15 -13.41 25.16 -10.36
CA VAL A 15 -14.53 25.97 -10.89
C VAL A 15 -15.90 25.37 -10.49
N GLY A 16 -15.96 24.06 -10.26
CA GLY A 16 -17.16 23.35 -9.81
C GLY A 16 -17.23 23.09 -8.30
N LEU A 17 -16.21 23.48 -7.53
CA LEU A 17 -16.11 23.21 -6.10
C LEU A 17 -16.31 24.50 -5.28
N HIS A 18 -17.02 24.39 -4.16
CA HIS A 18 -17.08 25.46 -3.16
C HIS A 18 -15.79 25.44 -2.35
N LEU A 19 -14.76 26.14 -2.85
CA LEU A 19 -13.42 26.15 -2.26
C LEU A 19 -13.40 26.56 -0.78
N GLU A 20 -14.26 27.50 -0.39
CA GLU A 20 -14.33 28.01 0.98
C GLU A 20 -14.83 26.96 1.99
N SER A 21 -15.58 25.96 1.53
CA SER A 21 -16.07 24.84 2.35
C SER A 21 -15.38 23.52 2.04
N LEU A 22 -14.39 23.49 1.13
CA LEU A 22 -13.77 22.26 0.67
C LEU A 22 -12.93 21.64 1.79
N THR A 23 -13.39 20.50 2.29
CA THR A 23 -12.63 19.74 3.27
C THR A 23 -11.47 19.01 2.62
N TRP A 24 -10.44 18.69 3.42
CA TRP A 24 -9.35 17.84 2.97
C TRP A 24 -9.83 16.45 2.49
N GLY A 25 -10.93 15.94 3.06
CA GLY A 25 -11.54 14.67 2.64
C GLY A 25 -12.09 14.74 1.22
N GLU A 26 -12.82 15.82 0.89
CA GLU A 26 -13.38 16.04 -0.44
C GLU A 26 -12.30 16.29 -1.49
N PHE A 27 -11.27 17.07 -1.15
CA PHE A 27 -10.09 17.22 -2.01
C PHE A 27 -9.49 15.86 -2.38
N LYS A 28 -9.20 15.03 -1.37
CA LYS A 28 -8.63 13.69 -1.58
C LYS A 28 -9.52 12.83 -2.46
N LYS A 29 -10.85 12.89 -2.27
CA LYS A 29 -11.80 12.14 -3.09
C LYS A 29 -11.67 12.51 -4.57
N VAL A 30 -11.76 13.80 -4.91
CA VAL A 30 -11.71 14.25 -6.31
C VAL A 30 -10.32 14.04 -6.91
N PHE A 31 -9.26 14.21 -6.12
CA PHE A 31 -7.89 13.89 -6.52
C PHE A 31 -7.71 12.40 -6.84
N PHE A 32 -8.16 11.51 -5.95
CA PHE A 32 -8.05 10.07 -6.17
C PHE A 32 -8.95 9.59 -7.30
N GLU A 33 -10.14 10.16 -7.50
CA GLU A 33 -10.98 9.84 -8.66
C GLU A 33 -10.28 10.16 -9.99
N LYS A 34 -9.53 11.26 -10.06
CA LYS A 34 -8.81 11.66 -11.28
C LYS A 34 -7.53 10.87 -11.52
N TYR A 35 -6.69 10.70 -10.48
CA TYR A 35 -5.32 10.19 -10.62
C TYR A 35 -5.15 8.76 -10.14
N PHE A 36 -6.06 8.26 -9.29
CA PHE A 36 -6.13 6.88 -8.83
C PHE A 36 -7.27 6.17 -9.57
N THR A 37 -7.10 6.07 -10.90
CA THR A 37 -8.02 5.32 -11.76
C THR A 37 -8.17 3.87 -11.27
N VAL A 38 -9.19 3.16 -11.75
CA VAL A 38 -9.34 1.72 -11.47
C VAL A 38 -8.05 0.98 -11.84
N ASP A 39 -7.46 1.28 -12.99
CA ASP A 39 -6.21 0.67 -13.44
C ASP A 39 -5.02 0.99 -12.52
N ALA A 40 -4.88 2.25 -12.07
CA ALA A 40 -3.81 2.63 -11.14
C ALA A 40 -3.96 1.91 -9.79
N ARG A 41 -5.20 1.74 -9.30
CA ARG A 41 -5.48 0.95 -8.09
C ARG A 41 -5.17 -0.53 -8.29
N SER A 42 -5.60 -1.10 -9.41
CA SER A 42 -5.30 -2.49 -9.76
C SER A 42 -3.79 -2.74 -9.86
N GLN A 43 -3.04 -1.80 -10.44
CA GLN A 43 -1.60 -1.88 -10.51
C GLN A 43 -0.95 -1.84 -9.12
N LEU A 44 -1.37 -0.94 -8.22
CA LEU A 44 -0.86 -0.90 -6.86
C LEU A 44 -1.19 -2.17 -6.06
N ILE A 45 -2.40 -2.71 -6.23
CA ILE A 45 -2.77 -4.00 -5.63
C ILE A 45 -1.87 -5.12 -6.17
N GLN A 46 -1.61 -5.13 -7.48
CA GLN A 46 -0.73 -6.11 -8.11
C GLN A 46 0.71 -5.99 -7.62
N GLU A 47 1.27 -4.77 -7.57
CA GLU A 47 2.61 -4.50 -7.06
C GLU A 47 2.75 -4.93 -5.59
N PHE A 48 1.73 -4.65 -4.76
CA PHE A 48 1.72 -5.05 -3.36
C PHE A 48 1.62 -6.57 -3.18
N THR A 49 0.69 -7.23 -3.88
CA THR A 49 0.47 -8.68 -3.76
C THR A 49 1.60 -9.51 -4.38
N SER A 50 2.30 -8.95 -5.38
CA SER A 50 3.51 -9.52 -5.97
C SER A 50 4.80 -9.13 -5.24
N LEU A 51 4.73 -8.33 -4.18
CA LEU A 51 5.91 -7.92 -3.41
C LEU A 51 6.60 -9.15 -2.82
N ARG A 52 7.90 -9.26 -3.07
CA ARG A 52 8.79 -10.29 -2.54
C ARG A 52 10.01 -9.65 -1.89
N GLN A 53 10.57 -10.31 -0.89
CA GLN A 53 11.81 -9.91 -0.23
C GLN A 53 12.96 -9.85 -1.25
N GLY A 54 13.12 -10.89 -2.07
CA GLY A 54 14.25 -11.01 -2.99
C GLY A 54 15.58 -10.87 -2.25
N ASP A 55 16.49 -10.05 -2.78
CA ASP A 55 17.82 -9.83 -2.19
C ASP A 55 17.84 -8.81 -1.05
N LYS A 56 16.68 -8.23 -0.68
CA LYS A 56 16.59 -7.24 0.41
C LYS A 56 16.77 -7.91 1.77
N SER A 57 17.23 -7.11 2.73
CA SER A 57 17.07 -7.47 4.14
C SER A 57 15.59 -7.55 4.52
N VAL A 58 15.27 -8.27 5.60
CA VAL A 58 13.91 -8.34 6.14
C VAL A 58 13.39 -6.95 6.51
N ALA A 59 14.25 -6.10 7.10
CA ALA A 59 13.88 -4.74 7.48
C ALA A 59 13.51 -3.86 6.27
N GLU A 60 14.27 -3.92 5.18
CA GLU A 60 13.95 -3.20 3.95
C GLU A 60 12.67 -3.72 3.29
N TYR A 61 12.47 -5.05 3.31
CA TYR A 61 11.25 -5.67 2.82
C TYR A 61 10.03 -5.24 3.64
N ALA A 62 10.10 -5.28 4.96
CA ALA A 62 9.04 -4.83 5.86
C ALA A 62 8.73 -3.33 5.66
N GLN A 63 9.75 -2.50 5.47
CA GLN A 63 9.54 -1.08 5.17
C GLN A 63 8.81 -0.88 3.83
N HIS A 64 9.15 -1.66 2.80
CA HIS A 64 8.43 -1.64 1.51
C HIS A 64 7.00 -2.15 1.63
N PHE A 65 6.80 -3.20 2.41
CA PHE A 65 5.48 -3.77 2.68
C PHE A 65 4.58 -2.73 3.36
N GLU A 66 5.04 -2.09 4.43
CA GLU A 66 4.27 -1.07 5.15
C GLU A 66 3.91 0.15 4.29
N ARG A 67 4.76 0.52 3.33
CA ARG A 67 4.44 1.62 2.39
C ARG A 67 3.27 1.28 1.47
N GLY A 68 3.03 0.00 1.19
CA GLY A 68 1.92 -0.47 0.36
C GLY A 68 0.60 -0.62 1.12
N CYS A 69 0.65 -0.86 2.43
CA CYS A 69 -0.52 -1.12 3.27
C CYS A 69 -1.66 -0.07 3.14
N PRO A 70 -1.40 1.25 3.10
CA PRO A 70 -2.46 2.25 2.97
C PRO A 70 -3.28 2.15 1.68
N PHE A 71 -2.71 1.53 0.62
CA PHE A 71 -3.34 1.42 -0.69
C PHE A 71 -4.13 0.13 -0.88
N VAL A 72 -3.93 -0.86 0.01
CA VAL A 72 -4.64 -2.16 -0.02
C VAL A 72 -5.27 -2.48 1.34
N PRO A 73 -6.28 -1.70 1.79
CA PRO A 73 -6.89 -1.88 3.12
C PRO A 73 -7.46 -3.28 3.36
N ALA A 74 -7.91 -3.95 2.30
CA ALA A 74 -8.46 -5.30 2.37
C ALA A 74 -7.48 -6.34 2.94
N ILE A 75 -6.17 -6.12 2.76
CA ILE A 75 -5.11 -6.97 3.32
C ILE A 75 -4.55 -6.34 4.60
N ALA A 76 -4.30 -5.02 4.58
CA ALA A 76 -3.57 -4.36 5.65
C ALA A 76 -4.30 -4.27 7.00
N ILE A 77 -5.64 -4.30 7.00
CA ILE A 77 -6.46 -4.16 8.23
C ILE A 77 -6.73 -5.51 8.90
N VAL A 78 -6.75 -6.59 8.11
CA VAL A 78 -7.02 -7.93 8.63
C VAL A 78 -5.69 -8.57 8.99
N GLU A 79 -5.40 -8.68 10.29
CA GLU A 79 -4.08 -9.12 10.79
C GLU A 79 -3.62 -10.46 10.19
N SER A 80 -4.52 -11.43 10.05
CA SER A 80 -4.21 -12.73 9.45
C SER A 80 -3.85 -12.61 7.96
N GLU A 81 -4.50 -11.75 7.20
CA GLU A 81 -4.16 -11.50 5.79
C GLU A 81 -2.87 -10.70 5.67
N LYS A 82 -2.64 -9.72 6.54
CA LYS A 82 -1.39 -8.95 6.60
C LYS A 82 -0.21 -9.86 6.89
N LEU A 83 -0.33 -10.71 7.91
CA LEU A 83 0.66 -11.74 8.25
C LEU A 83 0.90 -12.67 7.07
N ARG A 84 -0.16 -13.27 6.51
CA ARG A 84 -0.05 -14.21 5.38
C ARG A 84 0.67 -13.57 4.19
N GLN A 85 0.26 -12.37 3.79
CA GLN A 85 0.83 -11.67 2.64
C GLN A 85 2.31 -11.30 2.86
N PHE A 86 2.71 -10.95 4.08
CA PHE A 86 4.11 -10.69 4.42
C PHE A 86 4.92 -11.98 4.37
N THR A 87 4.46 -13.02 5.06
CA THR A 87 5.13 -14.32 5.13
C THR A 87 5.28 -14.98 3.76
N ASP A 88 4.25 -14.89 2.90
CA ASP A 88 4.28 -15.40 1.53
C ASP A 88 5.36 -14.74 0.67
N GLY A 89 5.71 -13.49 0.98
CA GLY A 89 6.71 -12.73 0.25
C GLY A 89 8.15 -12.88 0.76
N LEU A 90 8.36 -13.51 1.92
CA LEU A 90 9.68 -13.82 2.46
C LEU A 90 10.44 -14.82 1.58
N ARG A 91 11.77 -14.80 1.67
CA ARG A 91 12.60 -15.85 1.06
C ARG A 91 12.28 -17.22 1.67
N PRO A 92 12.44 -18.32 0.90
CA PRO A 92 11.99 -19.64 1.34
C PRO A 92 12.59 -20.13 2.66
N ASP A 93 13.86 -19.82 2.92
CA ASP A 93 14.59 -20.13 4.15
C ASP A 93 13.99 -19.41 5.36
N ILE A 94 13.83 -18.10 5.26
CA ILE A 94 13.27 -17.28 6.35
C ILE A 94 11.79 -17.61 6.58
N ARG A 95 11.02 -17.78 5.49
CA ARG A 95 9.62 -18.18 5.56
C ARG A 95 9.44 -19.50 6.31
N HIS A 96 10.34 -20.46 6.10
CA HIS A 96 10.33 -21.73 6.83
C HIS A 96 10.51 -21.50 8.33
N ASP A 97 11.49 -20.69 8.73
CA ASP A 97 11.79 -20.39 10.14
C ASP A 97 10.66 -19.63 10.86
N VAL A 98 9.97 -18.74 10.13
CA VAL A 98 8.79 -18.02 10.61
C VAL A 98 7.61 -18.98 10.80
N ASN A 99 7.35 -19.85 9.82
CA ASN A 99 6.26 -20.82 9.90
C ASN A 99 6.46 -21.84 11.03
N MET A 100 7.70 -22.27 11.29
CA MET A 100 8.02 -23.20 12.38
C MET A 100 7.86 -22.56 13.77
N ALA A 101 7.86 -21.23 13.86
CA ALA A 101 7.68 -20.52 15.12
C ALA A 101 6.21 -20.27 15.49
N ASP A 102 5.27 -20.67 14.63
CA ASP A 102 3.81 -20.56 14.84
C ASP A 102 3.37 -19.14 15.29
N VAL A 103 3.83 -18.13 14.55
CA VAL A 103 3.54 -16.73 14.85
C VAL A 103 2.11 -16.35 14.45
N GLU A 104 1.41 -15.61 15.31
CA GLU A 104 0.01 -15.20 15.08
C GLU A 104 -0.15 -13.75 14.58
N THR A 105 0.93 -12.96 14.58
CA THR A 105 0.89 -11.52 14.21
C THR A 105 1.96 -11.16 13.20
N TYR A 106 1.68 -10.14 12.40
CA TYR A 106 2.65 -9.57 11.46
C TYR A 106 3.93 -9.12 12.17
N MET A 107 3.80 -8.44 13.32
CA MET A 107 4.96 -7.98 14.07
C MET A 107 5.80 -9.14 14.63
N ALA A 108 5.17 -10.24 15.06
CA ALA A 108 5.90 -11.44 15.47
C ALA A 108 6.66 -12.07 14.30
N ALA A 109 6.06 -12.11 13.11
CA ALA A 109 6.75 -12.57 11.90
C ALA A 109 7.95 -11.69 11.54
N VAL A 110 7.83 -10.36 11.60
CA VAL A 110 8.94 -9.43 11.36
C VAL A 110 10.09 -9.63 12.35
N ASN A 111 9.79 -9.87 13.62
CA ASN A 111 10.81 -10.08 14.65
C ASN A 111 11.48 -11.46 14.56
N ARG A 112 10.79 -12.45 14.00
CA ARG A 112 11.30 -13.81 13.84
C ARG A 112 12.16 -13.97 12.60
N ALA A 113 11.81 -13.26 11.53
CA ALA A 113 12.45 -13.27 10.22
C ALA A 113 13.84 -12.62 10.23
#